data_AF-A0A3D3DD49-F1
#
_entry.id   AF-A0A3D3DD49-F1
#
_cell.length_a   1.000
_cell.length_b   1.000
_cell.length_c   1.000
_cell.angle_alpha   90.00
_cell.angle_beta   90.00
_cell.angle_gamma   90.00
#
_symmetry.space_group_name_H-M   'P 1'
#
loop_
_entity.id
_entity.type
_entity.pdbx_description
1 polymer ?
#
loop_
_entity_poly.entity_id
_entity_poly.type
_entity_poly.pdbx_seq_one_letter_code
_entity_poly.pdbx_strand_id
1 'polypeptide(L)'
;MNEKNLDWNNFTKKLSPPAIPGNKINKEWLNAVDRIKRKIIVLDDDPTGIQTVHSIPVYTSWDLSTLRQIMKDKYKVIYILTNSRALTS
;
A
#
# COMPACT_ATOMS: atom_id res chain seq x y z
N MET A 1 14.71 48.96 12.83
CA MET A 1 13.81 47.87 12.41
C MET A 1 14.51 46.57 12.80
N ASN A 2 14.04 45.85 13.81
CA ASN A 2 14.67 44.59 14.23
C ASN A 2 14.23 43.49 13.27
N GLU A 3 15.06 43.19 12.27
CA GLU A 3 14.88 42.00 11.45
C GLU A 3 15.09 40.77 12.35
N LYS A 4 13.98 40.09 12.67
CA LYS A 4 14.06 38.75 13.23
C LYS A 4 14.48 37.82 12.09
N ASN A 5 15.76 37.49 12.05
CA ASN A 5 16.26 36.41 11.20
C ASN A 5 15.48 35.12 11.53
N LEU A 6 14.59 34.73 10.62
CA LEU A 6 13.85 33.48 10.71
C LEU A 6 14.82 32.36 10.33
N ASP A 7 15.38 31.72 11.34
CA ASP A 7 16.13 30.48 11.16
C ASP A 7 15.19 29.38 10.64
N TRP A 8 15.39 29.04 9.37
CA TRP A 8 14.65 28.00 8.67
C TRP A 8 14.68 26.66 9.42
N ASN A 9 15.77 26.33 10.10
CA ASN A 9 15.87 25.07 10.87
C ASN A 9 14.96 25.08 12.11
N ASN A 10 14.81 26.22 12.76
CA ASN A 10 13.91 26.37 13.91
C ASN A 10 12.45 26.34 13.49
N PHE A 11 12.13 26.88 12.31
CA PHE A 11 10.78 26.84 11.77
C PHE A 11 10.35 25.42 11.36
N THR A 12 11.20 24.69 10.63
CA THR A 12 10.88 23.32 10.17
C THR A 12 10.77 22.33 11.32
N LYS A 13 11.55 22.49 12.39
CA LYS A 13 11.38 21.69 13.62
C LYS A 13 9.99 21.83 14.25
N LYS A 14 9.37 23.01 14.19
CA LYS A 14 8.01 23.24 14.71
C LYS A 14 6.91 22.64 13.85
N LEU A 15 7.18 22.50 12.55
CA LEU A 15 6.25 21.92 11.57
C LEU A 15 6.44 20.41 11.39
N SER A 16 7.58 19.88 11.83
CA SER A 16 7.85 18.45 11.75
C SER A 16 6.80 17.72 12.61
N PRO A 17 5.97 16.84 12.03
CA PRO A 17 5.11 15.97 12.82
C PRO A 17 6.00 15.26 13.85
N PRO A 18 5.51 14.97 15.07
CA PRO A 18 6.27 14.15 16.00
C PRO A 18 6.72 12.90 15.25
N ALA A 19 8.03 12.68 15.19
CA ALA A 19 8.59 11.55 14.48
C ALA A 19 7.99 10.27 15.09
N ILE A 20 6.99 9.69 14.43
CA ILE A 20 6.42 8.43 14.88
C ILE A 20 7.49 7.39 14.57
N PRO A 21 8.02 6.69 15.60
CA PRO A 21 9.00 5.65 15.36
C PRO A 21 8.44 4.66 14.33
N GLY A 22 9.20 4.36 13.27
CA GLY A 22 8.72 3.51 12.16
C GLY A 22 8.25 2.13 12.62
N ASN A 23 8.82 1.61 13.71
CA ASN A 23 8.38 0.37 14.35
C ASN A 23 6.94 0.44 14.90
N LYS A 24 6.49 1.59 15.39
CA LYS A 24 5.12 1.79 15.89
C LYS A 24 4.12 1.82 14.74
N ILE A 25 4.45 2.49 13.63
CA ILE A 25 3.60 2.51 12.42
C ILE A 25 3.45 1.09 11.87
N ASN A 26 4.55 0.36 11.69
CA ASN A 26 4.50 -1.01 11.20
C ASN A 26 3.67 -1.92 12.12
N LYS A 27 3.80 -1.76 13.45
CA LYS A 27 3.01 -2.55 14.41
C LYS A 27 1.52 -2.26 14.29
N GLU A 28 1.11 -0.99 14.23
CA GLU A 28 -0.30 -0.62 14.06
C GLU A 28 -0.87 -1.09 12.73
N TRP A 29 -0.07 -1.00 11.65
CA TRP A 29 -0.44 -1.52 10.33
C TRP A 29 -0.68 -3.03 10.37
N LEU A 30 0.26 -3.81 10.91
CA LEU A 30 0.12 -5.26 11.03
C LEU A 30 -1.11 -5.64 11.87
N ASN A 31 -1.34 -4.95 12.99
CA ASN A 31 -2.55 -5.14 13.81
C ASN A 31 -3.85 -4.85 13.04
N ALA A 32 -3.86 -3.82 12.19
CA ALA A 32 -5.02 -3.49 11.37
C ALA A 32 -5.27 -4.55 10.28
N VAL A 33 -4.20 -5.04 9.63
CA VAL A 33 -4.27 -6.12 8.64
C VAL A 33 -4.78 -7.42 9.26
N ASP A 34 -4.35 -7.78 10.47
CA ASP A 34 -4.81 -8.97 11.18
C ASP A 34 -6.31 -8.94 11.54
N ARG A 35 -6.88 -7.74 11.69
CA ARG A 35 -8.33 -7.57 11.95
C ARG A 35 -9.20 -7.77 10.71
N ILE A 36 -8.60 -7.87 9.53
CA ILE A 36 -9.33 -8.11 8.28
C ILE A 36 -9.87 -9.54 8.28
N LYS A 37 -11.20 -9.68 8.43
CA LYS A 37 -11.88 -10.98 8.49
C LYS A 37 -12.03 -11.67 7.14
N ARG A 38 -12.06 -10.91 6.05
CA ARG A 38 -12.33 -11.40 4.68
C ARG A 38 -11.09 -11.24 3.81
N LYS A 39 -10.93 -12.11 2.82
CA LYS A 39 -9.90 -11.93 1.79
C LYS A 39 -10.31 -10.76 0.89
N ILE A 40 -9.40 -9.80 0.70
CA ILE A 40 -9.55 -8.65 -0.18
C ILE A 40 -8.75 -8.97 -1.45
N ILE A 41 -9.42 -8.98 -2.58
CA ILE A 41 -8.82 -9.18 -3.89
C ILE A 41 -9.00 -7.88 -4.65
N VAL A 42 -7.89 -7.23 -4.98
CA VAL A 42 -7.86 -6.04 -5.84
C VAL A 42 -7.71 -6.51 -7.27
N LEU A 43 -8.61 -6.09 -8.14
CA LEU A 43 -8.52 -6.29 -9.58
C LEU A 43 -8.20 -4.93 -10.20
N ASP A 44 -7.08 -4.83 -10.90
CA ASP A 44 -6.68 -3.59 -11.56
C ASP A 44 -6.29 -3.84 -13.01
N ASP A 45 -6.67 -2.92 -13.89
CA ASP A 45 -6.43 -3.01 -15.32
C ASP A 45 -5.11 -2.40 -15.76
N ASP A 46 -4.48 -1.58 -14.90
CA ASP A 46 -3.30 -0.78 -15.21
C ASP A 46 -2.00 -1.42 -14.67
N PRO A 47 -1.05 -1.78 -15.56
CA PRO A 47 0.26 -2.27 -15.11
C PRO A 47 1.07 -1.21 -14.34
N THR A 48 0.70 0.07 -14.34
CA THR A 48 1.35 1.10 -13.51
C THR A 48 0.80 1.13 -12.07
N GLY A 49 -0.41 0.63 -11.82
CA GLY A 49 -1.01 0.61 -10.47
C GLY A 49 -0.17 -0.18 -9.46
N ILE A 50 0.50 -1.24 -9.93
CA ILE A 50 1.39 -2.08 -9.11
C ILE A 50 2.59 -1.32 -8.54
N GLN A 51 2.99 -0.17 -9.14
CA GLN A 51 4.16 0.60 -8.68
C GLN A 51 3.96 1.20 -7.28
N THR A 52 2.71 1.37 -6.87
CA THR A 52 2.33 1.89 -5.55
C THR A 52 1.98 0.78 -4.55
N VAL A 53 2.01 -0.48 -4.99
CA VAL A 53 1.65 -1.65 -4.19
C VAL A 53 2.91 -2.25 -3.59
N HIS A 54 2.92 -2.40 -2.27
CA HIS A 54 4.05 -2.95 -1.54
C HIS A 54 3.60 -4.03 -0.55
N SER A 55 4.46 -5.02 -0.33
CA SER A 55 4.32 -6.04 0.72
C SER A 55 3.09 -6.97 0.62
N ILE A 56 2.43 -7.02 -0.54
CA ILE A 56 1.37 -7.99 -0.83
C ILE A 56 1.67 -8.73 -2.14
N PRO A 57 1.18 -9.98 -2.32
CA PRO A 57 1.35 -10.70 -3.57
C PRO A 57 0.64 -9.99 -4.72
N VAL A 58 1.30 -9.97 -5.88
CA VAL A 58 0.76 -9.51 -7.16
C VAL A 58 0.73 -10.69 -8.13
N TYR A 59 -0.43 -10.95 -8.70
CA TYR A 59 -0.65 -12.01 -9.69
C TYR A 59 -0.90 -11.38 -11.06
N THR A 60 -0.24 -11.92 -12.08
CA THR A 60 -0.38 -11.50 -13.49
C THR A 60 -1.13 -12.54 -14.34
N SER A 61 -1.53 -13.66 -13.72
CA SER A 61 -2.45 -14.65 -14.27
C SER A 61 -3.68 -14.78 -13.37
N TRP A 62 -4.81 -15.14 -13.95
CA TRP A 62 -6.08 -15.34 -13.25
C TRP A 62 -6.81 -16.60 -13.73
N ASP A 63 -6.07 -17.57 -14.26
CA ASP A 63 -6.62 -18.88 -14.56
C ASP A 63 -7.20 -19.56 -13.30
N LEU A 64 -8.08 -20.53 -13.50
CA LEU A 64 -8.81 -21.19 -12.40
C LEU A 64 -7.88 -21.83 -11.36
N SER A 65 -6.72 -22.34 -11.77
CA SER A 65 -5.76 -22.95 -10.84
C SER A 65 -5.10 -21.89 -9.95
N THR A 66 -4.73 -20.76 -10.54
CA THR A 66 -4.21 -19.58 -9.83
C THR A 66 -5.24 -19.06 -8.84
N LEU A 67 -6.50 -18.89 -9.25
CA LEU A 67 -7.57 -18.44 -8.35
C LEU A 67 -7.79 -19.40 -7.17
N ARG A 68 -7.75 -20.72 -7.40
CA ARG A 68 -7.86 -21.72 -6.32
C ARG A 68 -6.69 -21.61 -5.34
N GLN A 69 -5.47 -21.34 -5.81
CA GLN A 69 -4.31 -21.12 -4.97
C GLN A 69 -4.45 -19.82 -4.16
N ILE A 70 -4.81 -18.71 -4.82
CA ILE A 70 -5.08 -17.40 -4.22
C ILE A 70 -6.06 -17.56 -3.06
N MET A 71 -7.15 -18.30 -3.23
CA MET A 71 -8.15 -18.48 -2.17
C MET A 71 -7.60 -19.22 -0.94
N LYS A 72 -6.67 -20.16 -1.13
CA LYS A 72 -6.04 -20.95 -0.05
C LYS A 72 -4.85 -20.24 0.63
N ASP A 73 -4.33 -19.17 0.04
CA ASP A 73 -3.15 -18.47 0.54
C ASP A 73 -3.40 -17.76 1.90
N LYS A 74 -2.35 -17.60 2.70
CA LYS A 74 -2.34 -16.89 3.99
C LYS A 74 -2.55 -15.38 3.86
N TYR A 75 -2.18 -14.77 2.73
CA TYR A 75 -2.30 -13.33 2.56
C TYR A 75 -3.77 -12.89 2.55
N LYS A 76 -4.12 -11.89 3.36
CA LYS A 76 -5.48 -11.34 3.46
C LYS A 76 -5.81 -10.36 2.34
N VAL A 77 -4.79 -9.70 1.78
CA VAL A 77 -4.91 -8.74 0.69
C VAL A 77 -4.02 -9.20 -0.45
N ILE A 78 -4.58 -9.25 -1.65
CA ILE A 78 -3.93 -9.79 -2.84
C ILE A 78 -4.30 -8.90 -4.03
N TYR A 79 -3.37 -8.72 -4.96
CA TYR A 79 -3.56 -7.95 -6.18
C TYR A 79 -3.54 -8.85 -7.41
N ILE A 80 -4.47 -8.64 -8.34
CA ILE A 80 -4.50 -9.29 -9.65
C ILE A 80 -4.49 -8.20 -10.71
N LEU A 81 -3.45 -8.21 -11.55
CA LEU A 81 -3.34 -7.35 -12.71
C LEU A 81 -4.07 -8.03 -13.89
N THR A 82 -5.14 -7.42 -14.37
CA THR A 82 -5.94 -7.95 -15.50
C THR A 82 -5.39 -7.53 -16.85
N ASN A 83 -4.58 -6.45 -16.91
CA ASN A 83 -4.08 -5.83 -18.14
C ASN A 83 -5.19 -5.52 -19.16
N SER A 84 -6.40 -5.18 -18.68
CA SER A 84 -7.56 -4.98 -19.54
C SER A 84 -7.68 -3.58 -20.14
N ARG A 85 -6.81 -2.62 -19.81
CA ARG A 85 -6.91 -1.23 -20.28
C ARG A 85 -6.94 -1.09 -21.82
N ALA A 86 -6.18 -1.95 -22.51
CA ALA A 86 -6.08 -1.95 -23.97
C ALA A 86 -7.11 -2.88 -24.65
N LEU A 87 -7.94 -3.60 -23.88
CA LEU A 87 -8.98 -4.46 -24.45
C LEU A 87 -10.16 -3.60 -24.89
N THR A 88 -10.42 -3.58 -26.19
CA THR A 88 -11.61 -2.97 -26.78
C THR A 88 -12.70 -4.03 -26.98
N SER A 89 -13.97 -3.62 -26.91
CA SER A 89 -15.14 -4.47 -27.18
C SER A 89 -15.32 -4.83 -28.64
#